data_AF-A0A354WLV4-F1
#
_entry.id   AF-A0A354WLV4-F1
#
_cell.length_a   1.000
_cell.length_b   1.000
_cell.length_c   1.000
_cell.angle_alpha   90.00
_cell.angle_beta   90.00
_cell.angle_gamma   90.00
#
_symmetry.space_group_name_H-M   'P 1'
#
loop_
_entity.id
_entity.type
_entity.pdbx_description
1 polymer ?
#
loop_
_entity_poly.entity_id
_entity_poly.type
_entity_poly.pdbx_seq_one_letter_code
_entity_poly.pdbx_strand_id
1 'polypeptide(L)'
;MKIIKRNGAEVVFDIDKIIMAVTKANEAVEEKVRMTPLQIERISQSVQIACEEMGRSPSVEEIQDLVEKAIMAHGAFEVAKEYITYRYTRSLLRQSNTTDDRILSLIECNNEEVKQENANKNPTINAVQRDYMAGEVSKDITSRILLPKEVVDAHEAGIIHFHDADYYAQHMHNCDLVNLEDMLQNGTVISGTLIEKPHSFSTA
;
A
#
# COMPACT_ATOMS: atom_id res chain seq x y z
N MET A 1 17.24 -9.18 26.11
CA MET A 1 16.48 -7.94 26.36
C MET A 1 15.12 -7.96 25.64
N LYS A 2 14.22 -7.05 25.97
CA LYS A 2 12.94 -6.85 25.25
C LYS A 2 12.95 -5.55 24.44
N ILE A 3 12.17 -5.51 23.37
CA ILE A 3 11.98 -4.34 22.51
C ILE A 3 10.50 -4.01 22.35
N ILE A 4 10.21 -2.75 22.04
CA ILE A 4 8.85 -2.25 21.84
C ILE A 4 8.57 -2.22 20.34
N LYS A 5 7.61 -3.05 19.89
CA LYS A 5 7.10 -3.00 18.51
C LYS A 5 6.31 -1.72 18.28
N ARG A 6 6.12 -1.36 17.01
CA ARG A 6 5.34 -0.18 16.57
C ARG A 6 3.91 -0.16 17.12
N ASN A 7 3.30 -1.33 17.37
CA ASN A 7 1.97 -1.45 17.97
C ASN A 7 1.99 -1.41 19.53
N GLY A 8 3.11 -1.03 20.13
CA GLY A 8 3.29 -0.98 21.59
C GLY A 8 3.58 -2.33 22.25
N ALA A 9 3.50 -3.45 21.51
CA ALA A 9 3.74 -4.77 22.09
C ALA A 9 5.22 -4.99 22.42
N GLU A 10 5.50 -5.48 23.62
CA GLU A 10 6.85 -5.93 24.00
C GLU A 10 7.14 -7.32 23.45
N VAL A 11 8.30 -7.49 22.82
CA VAL A 11 8.79 -8.80 22.36
C VAL A 11 10.25 -9.01 22.72
N VAL A 12 10.68 -10.27 22.72
CA VAL A 12 12.10 -10.62 22.91
C VAL A 12 12.92 -10.10 21.72
N PHE A 13 14.04 -9.46 22.00
CA PHE A 13 15.01 -9.07 20.99
C PHE A 13 15.59 -10.30 20.29
N ASP A 14 15.69 -10.22 18.97
CA ASP A 14 16.18 -11.29 18.11
C ASP A 14 17.22 -10.69 17.16
N ILE A 15 18.49 -11.05 17.38
CA ILE A 15 19.63 -10.54 16.61
C ILE A 15 19.60 -11.03 15.16
N ASP A 16 19.07 -12.23 14.91
CA ASP A 16 19.03 -12.83 13.57
C ASP A 16 18.21 -11.98 12.61
N LYS A 17 17.20 -11.25 13.13
CA LYS A 17 16.42 -10.29 12.33
C LYS A 17 17.26 -9.14 11.82
N ILE A 18 18.24 -8.67 12.58
CA ILE A 18 19.16 -7.62 12.13
C ILE A 18 20.08 -8.20 11.07
N ILE A 19 20.69 -9.36 11.33
CA ILE A 19 21.59 -10.04 10.39
C ILE A 19 20.88 -10.23 9.04
N MET A 20 19.68 -10.82 9.06
CA MET A 20 18.89 -11.03 7.85
C MET A 20 18.55 -9.73 7.11
N ALA A 21 18.20 -8.66 7.82
CA ALA A 21 17.83 -7.38 7.20
C ALA A 21 19.04 -6.70 6.56
N VAL A 22 20.19 -6.73 7.23
CA VAL A 22 21.45 -6.17 6.70
C VAL A 22 21.95 -7.01 5.52
N THR A 23 21.90 -8.35 5.60
CA THR A 23 22.26 -9.24 4.49
C THR A 23 21.42 -8.97 3.25
N LYS A 24 20.11 -8.79 3.39
CA LYS A 24 19.24 -8.44 2.24
C LYS A 24 19.61 -7.11 1.60
N ALA A 25 19.91 -6.08 2.40
CA ALA A 25 20.39 -4.80 1.87
C ALA A 25 21.76 -4.95 1.20
N ASN A 26 22.63 -5.80 1.73
CA ASN A 26 23.94 -6.09 1.19
C ASN A 26 23.87 -6.86 -0.14
N GLU A 27 22.94 -7.79 -0.29
CA GLU A 27 22.72 -8.52 -1.54
C GLU A 27 22.13 -7.64 -2.65
N ALA A 28 21.43 -6.56 -2.29
CA ALA A 28 20.83 -5.62 -3.24
C ALA A 28 21.85 -4.68 -3.92
N VAL A 29 23.05 -4.52 -3.35
CA VAL A 29 24.12 -3.70 -3.95
C VAL A 29 25.08 -4.53 -4.80
N GLU A 30 25.90 -3.85 -5.61
CA GLU A 30 26.93 -4.48 -6.44
C GLU A 30 27.96 -5.25 -5.60
N GLU A 31 28.44 -6.39 -6.09
CA GLU A 31 29.35 -7.27 -5.35
C GLU A 31 30.62 -6.57 -4.82
N LYS A 32 31.15 -5.60 -5.58
CA LYS A 32 32.36 -4.84 -5.24
C LYS A 32 32.25 -3.96 -3.99
N VAL A 33 31.04 -3.59 -3.58
CA VAL A 33 30.78 -2.72 -2.40
C VAL A 33 30.13 -3.47 -1.25
N ARG A 34 29.94 -4.79 -1.39
CA ARG A 34 29.31 -5.61 -0.35
C ARG A 34 30.20 -5.72 0.88
N MET A 35 29.55 -5.70 2.04
CA MET A 35 30.15 -6.09 3.29
C MET A 35 30.34 -7.61 3.36
N THR A 36 31.40 -8.01 4.04
CA THR A 36 31.67 -9.41 4.39
C THR A 36 30.68 -9.90 5.46
N PRO A 37 30.43 -11.23 5.55
CA PRO A 37 29.60 -11.79 6.61
C PRO A 37 30.04 -11.37 8.02
N LEU A 38 31.36 -11.31 8.26
CA LEU A 38 31.92 -10.89 9.54
C LEU A 38 31.59 -9.42 9.88
N GLN A 39 31.54 -8.52 8.88
CA GLN A 39 31.14 -7.14 9.09
C GLN A 39 29.65 -7.05 9.48
N ILE A 40 28.80 -7.85 8.84
CA ILE A 40 27.36 -7.91 9.16
C ILE A 40 27.15 -8.40 10.59
N GLU A 41 27.83 -9.47 11.00
CA GLU A 41 27.77 -9.97 12.38
C GLU A 41 28.23 -8.92 13.40
N ARG A 42 29.34 -8.22 13.12
CA ARG A 42 29.84 -7.14 13.98
C ARG A 42 28.85 -5.99 14.10
N ILE A 43 28.20 -5.60 13.00
CA ILE A 43 27.14 -4.59 13.01
C ILE A 43 26.01 -5.04 13.92
N SER A 44 25.50 -6.26 13.74
CA SER A 44 24.41 -6.79 14.56
C SER A 44 24.75 -6.87 16.04
N GLN A 45 25.97 -7.29 16.38
CA GLN A 45 26.47 -7.31 17.77
C GLN A 45 26.61 -5.90 18.35
N SER A 46 27.13 -4.93 17.58
CA SER A 46 27.26 -3.54 18.04
C SER A 46 25.90 -2.92 18.37
N VAL A 47 24.87 -3.20 17.55
CA VAL A 47 23.50 -2.75 17.80
C VAL A 47 22.91 -3.43 19.02
N GLN A 48 23.16 -4.72 19.21
CA GLN A 48 22.72 -5.43 20.42
C GLN A 48 23.31 -4.79 21.68
N ILE A 49 24.62 -4.55 21.71
CA ILE A 49 25.30 -3.92 22.85
C ILE A 49 24.72 -2.52 23.11
N ALA A 50 24.58 -1.70 22.07
CA ALA A 50 24.01 -0.36 22.20
C ALA A 50 22.57 -0.39 22.76
N CYS A 51 21.77 -1.38 22.38
CA CYS A 51 20.42 -1.57 22.92
C CYS A 51 20.44 -2.01 24.40
N GLU A 52 21.41 -2.82 24.82
CA GLU A 52 21.57 -3.26 26.20
C GLU A 52 22.04 -2.11 27.11
N GLU A 53 22.91 -1.24 26.61
CA GLU A 53 23.42 -0.06 27.32
C GLU A 53 22.38 1.04 27.53
N MET A 54 21.27 1.05 26.78
CA MET A 54 20.20 2.04 26.92
C MET A 54 19.45 1.98 28.27
N GLY A 55 19.55 0.87 29.01
CA GLY A 55 18.90 0.70 30.31
C GLY A 55 17.36 0.69 30.26
N ARG A 56 16.77 0.65 29.06
CA ARG A 56 15.33 0.54 28.78
C ARG A 56 15.09 -0.31 27.54
N SER A 57 13.85 -0.72 27.30
CA SER A 57 13.47 -1.37 26.04
C SER A 57 13.48 -0.37 24.88
N PRO A 58 14.32 -0.55 23.85
CA PRO A 58 14.29 0.30 22.67
C PRO A 58 13.09 -0.01 21.79
N SER A 59 12.60 1.00 21.10
CA SER A 59 11.60 0.83 20.05
C SER A 59 12.23 0.24 18.77
N VAL A 60 11.40 -0.35 17.91
CA VAL A 60 11.86 -0.86 16.61
C VAL A 60 12.51 0.24 15.75
N GLU A 61 12.05 1.49 15.83
CA GLU A 61 12.64 2.61 15.07
C GLU A 61 14.04 2.96 15.58
N GLU A 62 14.24 2.96 16.90
CA GLU A 62 15.57 3.25 17.47
C GLU A 62 16.60 2.17 17.12
N ILE A 63 16.21 0.90 17.17
CA ILE A 63 17.07 -0.21 16.72
C ILE A 63 17.43 -0.03 15.25
N GLN A 64 16.44 0.37 14.45
CA GLN A 64 16.61 0.65 13.04
C GLN A 64 17.64 1.78 12.83
N ASP A 65 17.54 2.89 13.55
CA ASP A 65 18.52 4.00 13.48
C ASP A 65 19.92 3.55 13.90
N LEU A 66 20.02 2.69 14.91
CA LEU A 66 21.30 2.12 15.34
C LEU A 66 21.94 1.26 14.23
N VAL A 67 21.14 0.44 13.54
CA VAL A 67 21.64 -0.36 12.41
C VAL A 67 22.16 0.53 11.28
N GLU A 68 21.42 1.59 10.93
CA GLU A 68 21.85 2.54 9.91
C GLU A 68 23.20 3.20 10.26
N LYS A 69 23.30 3.73 11.48
CA LYS A 69 24.54 4.35 11.98
C LYS A 69 25.71 3.37 11.98
N ALA A 70 25.47 2.13 12.38
CA ALA A 70 26.49 1.09 12.39
C ALA A 70 26.98 0.74 10.96
N ILE A 71 26.06 0.59 9.99
CA ILE A 71 26.45 0.35 8.59
C ILE A 71 27.30 1.52 8.06
N MET A 72 26.88 2.76 8.33
CA MET A 72 27.62 3.96 7.92
C MET A 72 29.00 4.06 8.59
N ALA A 73 29.12 3.67 9.87
CA ALA A 73 30.40 3.67 10.59
C ALA A 73 31.42 2.68 10.01
N HIS A 74 30.94 1.62 9.34
CA HIS A 74 31.79 0.69 8.58
C HIS A 74 32.15 1.18 7.17
N GLY A 75 31.71 2.38 6.76
CA GLY A 75 31.97 2.97 5.45
C GLY A 75 31.13 2.37 4.31
N ALA A 76 30.15 1.53 4.62
CA ALA A 76 29.30 0.84 3.64
C ALA A 76 28.11 1.71 3.23
N PHE A 77 28.38 2.87 2.62
CA PHE A 77 27.35 3.88 2.31
C PHE A 77 26.29 3.39 1.33
N GLU A 78 26.66 2.60 0.31
CA GLU A 78 25.70 2.05 -0.64
C GLU A 78 24.75 1.05 0.03
N VAL A 79 25.27 0.21 0.92
CA VAL A 79 24.44 -0.73 1.70
C VAL A 79 23.53 0.03 2.66
N ALA A 80 24.02 1.09 3.30
CA ALA A 80 23.20 1.94 4.16
C ALA A 80 22.03 2.56 3.38
N LYS A 81 22.30 3.08 2.18
CA LYS A 81 21.27 3.65 1.29
C LYS A 81 20.20 2.61 0.93
N GLU A 82 20.59 1.39 0.57
CA GLU A 82 19.61 0.34 0.27
C GLU A 82 18.84 -0.11 1.50
N TYR A 83 19.49 -0.21 2.65
CA TYR A 83 18.83 -0.51 3.92
C TYR A 83 17.77 0.54 4.28
N ILE A 84 18.09 1.83 4.13
CA ILE A 84 17.16 2.95 4.35
C ILE A 84 15.99 2.88 3.37
N THR A 85 16.29 2.74 2.08
CA THR A 85 15.28 2.68 1.01
C THR A 85 14.31 1.52 1.23
N TYR A 86 14.83 0.32 1.50
CA TYR A 86 14.01 -0.85 1.81
C TYR A 86 13.09 -0.63 3.01
N ARG A 87 13.61 -0.04 4.11
CA ARG A 87 12.79 0.27 5.29
C ARG A 87 11.72 1.31 4.99
N TYR A 88 12.06 2.37 4.25
CA TYR A 88 11.13 3.42 3.86
C TYR A 88 9.98 2.84 3.04
N THR A 89 10.28 2.07 1.99
CA THR A 89 9.28 1.38 1.17
C THR A 89 8.41 0.43 2.01
N ARG A 90 9.02 -0.33 2.94
CA ARG A 90 8.26 -1.18 3.87
C ARG A 90 7.44 -0.41 4.89
N SER A 91 7.83 0.80 5.27
CA SER A 91 7.07 1.68 6.14
C SER A 91 5.83 2.21 5.41
N LEU A 92 5.99 2.67 4.17
CA LEU A 92 4.88 3.09 3.30
C LEU A 92 3.87 1.96 3.09
N LEU A 93 4.35 0.74 2.83
CA LEU A 93 3.50 -0.45 2.70
C LEU A 93 2.76 -0.81 4.01
N ARG A 94 3.23 -0.36 5.18
CA ARG A 94 2.57 -0.61 6.47
C ARG A 94 1.68 0.53 6.94
N GLN A 95 2.00 1.78 6.59
CA GLN A 95 1.04 2.89 6.74
C GLN A 95 -0.22 2.65 5.91
N SER A 96 -0.10 1.92 4.80
CA SER A 96 -1.21 1.42 3.98
C SER A 96 -2.17 0.44 4.68
N ASN A 97 -1.84 -0.13 5.84
CA ASN A 97 -2.77 -1.03 6.56
C ASN A 97 -3.99 -0.32 7.16
N THR A 98 -4.14 1.01 7.01
CA THR A 98 -5.41 1.70 7.32
C THR A 98 -6.56 1.27 6.40
N THR A 99 -6.27 0.68 5.24
CA THR A 99 -7.28 0.13 4.33
C THR A 99 -8.06 -0.98 5.00
N ASP A 100 -7.42 -1.82 5.82
CA ASP A 100 -8.11 -2.89 6.54
C ASP A 100 -9.11 -2.31 7.56
N ASP A 101 -8.72 -1.28 8.31
CA ASP A 101 -9.62 -0.60 9.25
C ASP A 101 -10.79 0.10 8.54
N ARG A 102 -10.54 0.71 7.37
CA ARG A 102 -11.59 1.31 6.53
C ARG A 102 -12.54 0.25 5.98
N ILE A 103 -12.03 -0.85 5.45
CA ILE A 103 -12.83 -1.99 4.98
C ILE A 103 -13.66 -2.60 6.13
N LEU A 104 -13.06 -2.78 7.32
CA LEU A 104 -13.78 -3.27 8.49
C LEU A 104 -14.89 -2.30 8.91
N SER A 105 -14.65 -0.98 8.88
CA SER A 105 -15.67 0.02 9.16
C SER A 105 -16.85 0.00 8.17
N LEU A 106 -16.60 -0.37 6.91
CA LEU A 106 -17.62 -0.57 5.89
C LEU A 106 -18.46 -1.83 6.13
N ILE A 107 -17.81 -2.93 6.48
CA ILE A 107 -18.47 -4.20 6.80
C ILE A 107 -19.42 -4.02 8.00
N GLU A 108 -19.01 -3.23 9.00
CA GLU A 108 -19.84 -2.93 10.17
C GLU A 108 -20.91 -1.85 9.93
N CYS A 109 -21.01 -1.29 8.71
CA CYS A 109 -21.90 -0.18 8.38
C CYS A 109 -21.69 1.08 9.25
N ASN A 110 -20.47 1.27 9.79
CA ASN A 110 -20.18 2.34 10.75
C ASN A 110 -19.48 3.55 10.11
N ASN A 111 -19.25 3.52 8.80
CA ASN A 111 -18.61 4.62 8.07
C ASN A 111 -19.65 5.57 7.46
N GLU A 112 -19.95 6.69 8.15
CA GLU A 112 -20.91 7.69 7.68
C GLU A 112 -20.46 8.45 6.42
N GLU A 113 -19.15 8.60 6.21
CA GLU A 113 -18.61 9.31 5.06
C GLU A 113 -18.91 8.55 3.76
N VAL A 114 -18.66 7.24 3.74
CA VAL A 114 -18.95 6.40 2.57
C VAL A 114 -20.45 6.22 2.33
N LYS A 115 -21.29 6.29 3.37
CA LYS A 115 -22.76 6.30 3.19
C LYS A 115 -23.26 7.54 2.45
N GLN A 116 -22.53 8.65 2.54
CA GLN A 116 -22.95 9.96 2.02
C GLN A 116 -22.21 10.34 0.73
N GLU A 117 -21.22 9.56 0.29
CA GLU A 117 -20.43 9.84 -0.91
C GLU A 117 -21.27 9.79 -2.19
N ASN A 118 -22.21 8.84 -2.28
CA ASN A 118 -23.02 8.65 -3.48
C ASN A 118 -24.52 8.51 -3.15
N ALA A 119 -25.28 9.56 -3.46
CA ALA A 119 -26.73 9.62 -3.23
C ALA A 119 -27.53 8.51 -3.96
N ASN A 120 -26.96 7.90 -5.00
CA ASN A 120 -27.61 6.82 -5.76
C ASN A 120 -27.27 5.42 -5.24
N LYS A 121 -26.29 5.27 -4.34
CA LYS A 121 -25.87 3.97 -3.79
C LYS A 121 -26.45 3.79 -2.39
N ASN A 122 -27.34 2.80 -2.20
CA ASN A 122 -27.85 2.47 -0.87
C ASN A 122 -26.84 1.58 -0.12
N PRO A 123 -26.18 2.10 0.95
CA PRO A 123 -25.07 1.43 1.62
C PRO A 123 -25.49 0.19 2.44
N THR A 124 -26.80 -0.04 2.62
CA THR A 124 -27.32 -1.22 3.32
C THR A 124 -27.49 -2.44 2.41
N ILE A 125 -27.42 -2.25 1.09
CA ILE A 125 -27.52 -3.34 0.11
C ILE A 125 -26.18 -4.06 0.02
N ASN A 126 -26.19 -5.39 0.17
CA ASN A 126 -24.96 -6.18 0.19
C ASN A 126 -24.10 -6.03 -1.09
N ALA A 127 -24.72 -5.90 -2.27
CA ALA A 127 -23.99 -5.64 -3.50
C ALA A 127 -23.24 -4.30 -3.47
N VAL A 128 -23.84 -3.27 -2.88
CA VAL A 128 -23.24 -1.95 -2.70
C VAL A 128 -22.11 -1.99 -1.68
N GLN A 129 -22.26 -2.75 -0.59
CA GLN A 129 -21.19 -2.95 0.39
C GLN A 129 -19.95 -3.60 -0.24
N ARG A 130 -20.14 -4.63 -1.09
CA ARG A 130 -19.02 -5.26 -1.81
C ARG A 130 -18.34 -4.29 -2.77
N ASP A 131 -19.12 -3.48 -3.46
CA ASP A 131 -18.61 -2.43 -4.36
C ASP A 131 -17.79 -1.40 -3.58
N TYR A 132 -18.28 -0.91 -2.44
CA TYR A 132 -17.50 -0.01 -1.57
C TYR A 132 -16.22 -0.64 -1.02
N MET A 133 -16.24 -1.93 -0.64
CA MET A 133 -15.02 -2.63 -0.23
C MET A 133 -13.98 -2.67 -1.35
N ALA A 134 -14.40 -2.95 -2.58
CA ALA A 134 -13.52 -2.91 -3.74
C ALA A 134 -13.03 -1.49 -4.04
N GLY A 135 -13.90 -0.48 -3.88
CA GLY A 135 -13.60 0.92 -4.04
C GLY A 135 -12.52 1.43 -3.08
N GLU A 136 -12.59 1.07 -1.79
CA GLU A 136 -11.57 1.44 -0.81
C GLU A 136 -10.19 0.85 -1.13
N VAL A 137 -10.15 -0.43 -1.55
CA VAL A 137 -8.90 -1.06 -2.00
C VAL A 137 -8.34 -0.33 -3.21
N SER A 138 -9.21 0.01 -4.17
CA SER A 138 -8.82 0.72 -5.39
C SER A 138 -8.31 2.13 -5.09
N LYS A 139 -8.99 2.90 -4.23
CA LYS A 139 -8.60 4.26 -3.81
C LYS A 139 -7.23 4.26 -3.13
N ASP A 140 -6.97 3.26 -2.28
CA ASP A 140 -5.67 3.07 -1.64
C ASP A 140 -4.55 2.75 -2.64
N ILE A 141 -4.79 1.82 -3.58
CA ILE A 141 -3.83 1.49 -4.66
C ILE A 141 -3.58 2.71 -5.56
N THR A 142 -4.64 3.41 -5.95
CA THR A 142 -4.60 4.62 -6.78
C THR A 142 -3.70 5.67 -6.16
N SER A 143 -3.89 5.95 -4.87
CA SER A 143 -3.13 6.99 -4.16
C SER A 143 -1.69 6.60 -3.89
N ARG A 144 -1.41 5.32 -3.61
CA ARG A 144 -0.06 4.88 -3.20
C ARG A 144 0.85 4.51 -4.35
N ILE A 145 0.29 4.01 -5.45
CA ILE A 145 1.05 3.33 -6.51
C ILE A 145 0.83 3.99 -7.86
N LEU A 146 -0.42 4.34 -8.19
CA LEU A 146 -0.77 4.72 -9.55
C LEU A 146 -0.61 6.23 -9.81
N LEU A 147 -0.91 7.07 -8.83
CA LEU A 147 -0.83 8.52 -8.97
C LEU A 147 0.53 9.08 -8.55
N PRO A 148 1.05 10.10 -9.26
CA PRO A 148 2.19 10.87 -8.79
C PRO A 148 1.89 11.52 -7.44
N LYS A 149 2.89 11.56 -6.55
CA LYS A 149 2.74 12.09 -5.18
C LYS A 149 2.19 13.52 -5.15
N GLU A 150 2.62 14.37 -6.07
CA GLU A 150 2.16 15.76 -6.17
C GLU A 150 0.66 15.89 -6.48
N VAL A 151 0.08 14.95 -7.24
CA VAL A 151 -1.36 14.91 -7.53
C VAL A 151 -2.13 14.49 -6.28
N VAL A 152 -1.64 13.48 -5.57
CA VAL A 152 -2.23 12.99 -4.32
C VAL A 152 -2.22 14.07 -3.25
N ASP A 153 -1.07 14.71 -3.03
CA ASP A 153 -0.94 15.79 -2.04
C ASP A 153 -1.87 16.97 -2.37
N ALA A 154 -2.05 17.32 -3.64
CA ALA A 154 -2.97 18.36 -4.06
C ALA A 154 -4.45 17.97 -3.90
N HIS A 155 -4.79 16.70 -4.10
CA HIS A 155 -6.14 16.17 -3.86
C HIS A 155 -6.51 16.21 -2.37
N GLU A 156 -5.62 15.72 -1.50
CA GLU A 156 -5.82 15.70 -0.05
C GLU A 156 -5.87 17.11 0.55
N ALA A 157 -5.13 18.07 -0.03
CA ALA A 157 -5.20 19.47 0.36
C ALA A 157 -6.45 20.20 -0.17
N GLY A 158 -7.30 19.55 -0.96
CA GLY A 158 -8.49 20.14 -1.57
C GLY A 158 -8.19 21.17 -2.67
N ILE A 159 -6.96 21.21 -3.19
CA ILE A 159 -6.55 22.10 -4.27
C ILE A 159 -7.14 21.60 -5.60
N ILE A 160 -7.15 20.28 -5.77
CA ILE A 160 -7.81 19.59 -6.88
C ILE A 160 -8.73 18.51 -6.34
N HIS A 161 -9.60 17.98 -7.20
CA HIS A 161 -10.37 16.79 -6.90
C HIS A 161 -10.15 15.76 -8.01
N PHE A 162 -9.51 14.63 -7.67
CA PHE A 162 -9.34 13.52 -8.60
C PHE A 162 -10.60 12.65 -8.54
N HIS A 163 -11.41 12.74 -9.59
CA HIS A 163 -12.66 12.00 -9.70
C HIS A 163 -12.41 10.49 -9.86
N ASP A 164 -13.34 9.68 -9.34
CA ASP A 164 -13.42 8.23 -9.55
C ASP A 164 -12.14 7.45 -9.17
N ALA A 165 -11.44 7.91 -8.12
CA ALA A 165 -10.23 7.28 -7.61
C ALA A 165 -10.44 5.81 -7.17
N ASP A 166 -11.65 5.50 -6.75
CA ASP A 166 -12.16 4.18 -6.38
C ASP A 166 -12.40 3.24 -7.57
N TYR A 167 -12.44 3.74 -8.81
CA TYR A 167 -12.51 2.93 -10.03
C TYR A 167 -11.24 2.98 -10.90
N TYR A 168 -10.35 3.94 -10.64
CA TYR A 168 -9.17 4.20 -11.49
C TYR A 168 -8.24 2.99 -11.68
N ALA A 169 -8.04 2.17 -10.65
CA ALA A 169 -7.19 0.98 -10.72
C ALA A 169 -7.70 -0.08 -11.72
N GLN A 170 -8.96 -0.02 -12.13
CA GLN A 170 -9.58 -0.97 -13.06
C GLN A 170 -9.44 -0.55 -14.53
N HIS A 171 -8.80 0.59 -14.81
CA HIS A 171 -8.66 1.16 -16.16
C HIS A 171 -10.00 1.35 -16.89
N MET A 172 -11.06 1.66 -16.14
CA MET A 172 -12.36 1.96 -16.71
C MET A 172 -12.39 3.37 -17.30
N HIS A 173 -13.21 3.54 -18.33
CA HIS A 173 -13.55 4.85 -18.87
C HIS A 173 -14.64 5.50 -18.01
N ASN A 174 -14.73 6.84 -18.00
CA ASN A 174 -15.72 7.54 -17.18
C ASN A 174 -17.13 7.38 -17.77
N CYS A 175 -17.36 7.92 -18.96
CA CYS A 175 -18.65 7.96 -19.62
C CYS A 175 -18.45 7.77 -21.11
N ASP A 176 -19.47 7.22 -21.74
CA ASP A 176 -19.57 7.11 -23.18
C ASP A 176 -21.02 7.36 -23.62
N LEU A 177 -21.19 7.82 -24.84
CA LEU A 177 -22.48 7.92 -25.50
C LEU A 177 -22.68 6.66 -26.34
N VAL A 178 -23.50 5.75 -25.81
CA VAL A 178 -23.79 4.47 -26.48
C VAL A 178 -24.40 4.73 -27.86
N ASN A 179 -23.79 4.17 -28.90
CA ASN A 179 -24.29 4.25 -30.27
C ASN A 179 -25.48 3.31 -30.47
N LEU A 180 -26.63 3.75 -29.97
CA LEU A 180 -27.87 2.97 -30.02
C LEU A 180 -28.34 2.71 -31.46
N GLU A 181 -28.08 3.64 -32.39
CA GLU A 181 -28.44 3.45 -33.80
C GLU A 181 -27.74 2.21 -34.38
N ASP A 182 -26.43 2.10 -34.20
CA ASP A 182 -25.66 0.95 -34.68
C ASP A 182 -26.11 -0.35 -34.02
N MET A 183 -26.27 -0.35 -32.69
CA MET A 183 -26.74 -1.51 -31.94
C MET A 183 -28.11 -2.00 -32.42
N LEU A 184 -29.03 -1.09 -32.75
CA LEU A 184 -30.38 -1.44 -33.19
C LEU A 184 -30.45 -1.79 -34.68
N GLN A 185 -29.60 -1.22 -35.53
CA GLN A 185 -29.61 -1.53 -36.97
C GLN A 185 -28.83 -2.81 -37.30
N ASN A 186 -27.71 -3.04 -36.60
CA ASN A 186 -26.75 -4.10 -36.91
C ASN A 186 -26.70 -5.21 -35.86
N GLY A 187 -27.37 -5.04 -34.72
CA GLY A 187 -27.29 -5.96 -33.58
C GLY A 187 -26.05 -5.68 -32.72
N THR A 188 -25.89 -6.45 -31.64
CA THR A 188 -24.75 -6.33 -30.72
C THR A 188 -24.44 -7.67 -30.06
N VAL A 189 -23.26 -7.80 -29.46
CA VAL A 189 -22.88 -8.99 -28.69
C VAL A 189 -22.88 -8.67 -27.20
N ILE A 190 -23.76 -9.36 -26.45
CA ILE A 190 -23.83 -9.23 -24.99
C ILE A 190 -23.39 -10.56 -24.38
N SER A 191 -22.33 -10.53 -23.58
CA SER A 191 -21.77 -11.71 -22.89
C SER A 191 -21.51 -12.91 -23.83
N GLY A 192 -21.00 -12.63 -25.04
CA GLY A 192 -20.70 -13.65 -26.06
C GLY A 192 -21.91 -14.14 -26.87
N THR A 193 -23.11 -13.59 -26.62
CA THR A 193 -24.33 -13.93 -27.38
C THR A 193 -24.67 -12.81 -28.35
N LEU A 194 -24.88 -13.14 -29.63
CA LEU A 194 -25.36 -12.19 -30.63
C LEU A 194 -26.84 -11.88 -30.39
N ILE A 195 -27.12 -10.60 -30.19
CA ILE A 195 -28.47 -10.02 -30.18
C ILE A 195 -28.68 -9.40 -31.55
N GLU A 196 -29.58 -10.00 -32.34
CA GLU A 196 -29.92 -9.47 -33.66
C GLU A 196 -30.74 -8.18 -33.54
N LYS A 197 -30.88 -7.46 -34.66
CA LYS A 197 -31.73 -6.28 -34.71
C LYS A 197 -33.16 -6.59 -34.24
N PRO A 198 -33.80 -5.71 -33.47
CA PRO A 198 -35.16 -5.93 -33.01
C PRO A 198 -36.15 -5.98 -34.18
N HIS A 199 -37.18 -6.81 -34.03
CA HIS A 199 -38.25 -6.98 -35.02
C HIS A 199 -39.57 -6.33 -34.59
N SER A 200 -39.62 -5.79 -33.38
CA SER A 200 -40.75 -5.04 -32.84
C SER A 200 -40.26 -3.97 -31.88
N PHE A 201 -41.09 -2.95 -31.63
CA PHE A 201 -40.78 -1.93 -30.63
C PHE A 201 -40.58 -2.51 -29.21
N SER A 202 -41.26 -3.61 -28.87
CA SER A 202 -41.12 -4.25 -27.56
C SER A 202 -39.82 -5.04 -27.39
N THR A 203 -39.11 -5.30 -28.49
CA THR A 203 -37.84 -6.04 -28.51
C THR A 203 -36.64 -5.13 -28.80
N ALA A 204 -36.90 -3.87 -29.16
CA ALA A 204 -35.92 -2.79 -29.28
C ALA A 204 -35.62 -2.20 -27.89
#